data_AF-A0A9W8EFP0-F1
#
_entry.id   AF-A0A9W8EFP0-F1
#
_cell.length_a   1.000
_cell.length_b   1.000
_cell.length_c   1.000
_cell.angle_alpha   90.00
_cell.angle_beta   90.00
_cell.angle_gamma   90.00
#
_symmetry.space_group_name_H-M   'P 1'
#
loop_
_entity.id
_entity.type
_entity.pdbx_description
1 polymer ?
#
loop_
_entity_poly.entity_id
_entity_poly.type
_entity_poly.pdbx_seq_one_letter_code
_entity_poly.pdbx_strand_id
1 'polypeptide(L)'
;MALLLRLLRVARLRPSAPITSLGQATGVSTAFDSNVPTIRCQTTAAATTPLIDQHSVDPRKVTQAERADSFQQVYAELVAQLDHLTQHTRPRRSRLANTINFVSTVEAAQRLPELVAKWRSGQLQIDQTTTNNLVYRCCQAGAPKIALRLLSDRITYGLRPSLEYFHRLMRCFGQEAMTHGIKDQNEYQPFQCFKAVDRMFLTFGLMECYGLKPNTETFSILVEHCAPLSDKESFRRASVAAAEAMAVSPPMLSLQALEALREASDRHGEVSKRNYLDKLIQEASSQL
;
A
#
# COMPACT_ATOMS: atom_id res chain seq x y z
N MET A 1 21.30 17.70 -16.07
CA MET A 1 21.11 18.35 -14.75
C MET A 1 19.78 18.01 -14.06
N ALA A 2 18.62 18.04 -14.74
CA ALA A 2 17.31 17.78 -14.09
C ALA A 2 17.19 16.40 -13.42
N LEU A 3 17.81 15.36 -14.00
CA LEU A 3 17.84 14.00 -13.44
C LEU A 3 18.73 13.91 -12.19
N LEU A 4 19.84 14.65 -12.16
CA LEU A 4 20.76 14.70 -11.01
C LEU A 4 20.16 15.48 -9.83
N LEU A 5 19.43 16.56 -10.11
CA LEU A 5 18.66 17.31 -9.12
C LEU A 5 17.46 16.51 -8.58
N ARG A 6 16.82 15.67 -9.41
CA ARG A 6 15.80 14.71 -8.94
C ARG A 6 16.41 13.66 -8.01
N LEU A 7 17.54 13.07 -8.38
CA LEU A 7 18.23 12.09 -7.55
C LEU A 7 18.74 12.68 -6.20
N LEU A 8 19.14 13.95 -6.18
CA LEU A 8 19.55 14.65 -4.95
C LEU A 8 18.36 15.06 -4.06
N ARG A 9 17.19 15.39 -4.62
CA ARG A 9 15.95 15.61 -3.85
C ARG A 9 15.50 14.31 -3.16
N VAL A 10 15.45 13.22 -3.92
CA VAL A 10 15.07 11.90 -3.39
C VAL A 10 16.06 11.41 -2.31
N ALA A 11 17.32 11.86 -2.33
CA ALA A 11 18.33 11.45 -1.35
C ALA A 11 18.00 11.85 0.10
N ARG A 12 17.26 12.94 0.33
CA ARG A 12 17.00 13.45 1.69
C ARG A 12 15.77 12.83 2.36
N LEU A 13 14.82 12.35 1.56
CA LEU A 13 13.62 11.64 1.99
C LEU A 13 13.71 10.12 1.82
N ARG A 14 14.94 9.57 1.70
CA ARG A 14 15.09 8.12 1.49
C ARG A 14 14.54 7.34 2.70
N PRO A 15 13.82 6.24 2.45
CA PRO A 15 13.59 5.25 3.48
C PRO A 15 14.93 4.74 4.03
N SER A 16 14.91 4.29 5.28
CA SER A 16 16.10 3.79 5.97
C SER A 16 16.72 2.57 5.29
N ALA A 17 15.90 1.78 4.57
CA ALA A 17 16.33 0.69 3.72
C ALA A 17 16.14 1.03 2.23
N PRO A 18 17.07 0.63 1.34
CA PRO A 18 16.91 0.82 -0.10
C PRO A 18 15.70 0.05 -0.63
N ILE A 19 14.98 0.63 -1.60
CA ILE A 19 13.78 0.01 -2.22
C ILE A 19 14.08 -1.41 -2.74
N THR A 20 15.32 -1.66 -3.19
CA THR A 20 15.75 -2.95 -3.72
C THR A 20 15.77 -4.09 -2.70
N SER A 21 15.82 -3.82 -1.40
CA SER A 21 15.88 -4.89 -0.39
C SER A 21 14.52 -5.51 -0.04
N LEU A 22 13.39 -4.93 -0.50
CA LEU A 22 12.06 -5.47 -0.19
C LEU A 22 11.69 -6.73 -0.97
N GLY A 23 12.39 -7.04 -2.08
CA GLY A 23 12.10 -8.20 -2.92
C GLY A 23 12.78 -9.51 -2.48
N GLN A 24 13.76 -9.48 -1.57
CA GLN A 24 14.64 -10.64 -1.31
C GLN A 24 14.30 -11.45 -0.05
N ALA A 25 13.27 -11.07 0.73
CA ALA A 25 13.04 -11.65 2.05
C ALA A 25 12.22 -12.97 2.08
N THR A 26 11.95 -13.61 0.94
CA THR A 26 11.34 -14.96 0.92
C THR A 26 12.25 -15.93 0.20
N GLY A 27 13.22 -16.47 0.95
CA GLY A 27 13.97 -17.65 0.54
C GLY A 27 13.05 -18.86 0.48
N VAL A 28 12.47 -19.12 -0.69
CA VAL A 28 11.90 -20.41 -1.02
C VAL A 28 13.07 -21.27 -1.50
N SER A 29 13.60 -22.09 -0.60
CA SER A 29 14.54 -23.15 -0.93
C SER A 29 13.79 -24.24 -1.70
N THR A 30 13.91 -24.27 -3.02
CA THR A 30 13.41 -25.38 -3.84
C THR A 30 14.46 -26.46 -3.91
N ALA A 31 14.45 -27.39 -2.95
CA ALA A 31 14.99 -28.73 -3.15
C ALA A 31 13.91 -29.52 -3.93
N PHE A 32 14.08 -29.62 -5.25
CA PHE A 32 13.26 -30.50 -6.09
C PHE A 32 13.88 -31.89 -6.05
N ASP A 33 13.32 -32.74 -5.19
CA ASP A 33 13.66 -34.16 -5.13
C ASP A 33 12.83 -34.92 -6.17
N SER A 34 13.51 -35.68 -7.01
CA SER A 34 12.94 -36.35 -8.17
C SER A 34 12.43 -37.72 -7.76
N ASN A 35 11.13 -37.86 -7.48
CA ASN A 35 10.49 -39.18 -7.37
C ASN A 35 9.13 -39.15 -8.07
N VAL A 36 9.10 -39.79 -9.24
CA VAL A 36 7.90 -40.05 -10.07
C VAL A 36 7.32 -41.40 -9.64
N PRO A 37 6.04 -41.46 -9.22
CA PRO A 37 5.28 -42.69 -9.26
C PRO A 37 4.20 -42.66 -10.35
N THR A 38 4.12 -43.81 -11.00
CA THR A 38 3.20 -44.32 -12.01
C THR A 38 1.74 -43.87 -11.87
N ILE A 39 1.21 -43.33 -12.98
CA ILE A 39 -0.18 -42.95 -13.19
C ILE A 39 -1.06 -44.20 -13.26
N ARG A 40 -2.09 -44.26 -12.41
CA ARG A 40 -3.20 -45.22 -12.52
C ARG A 40 -4.48 -44.45 -12.82
N CYS A 41 -4.94 -44.52 -14.07
CA CYS A 41 -6.23 -43.96 -14.48
C CYS A 41 -7.37 -44.72 -13.80
N GLN A 42 -8.12 -44.03 -12.96
CA GLN A 42 -9.47 -44.44 -12.57
C GLN A 42 -10.46 -43.44 -13.15
N THR A 43 -11.32 -43.94 -14.01
CA THR A 43 -12.44 -43.22 -14.62
C THR A 43 -13.55 -43.13 -13.59
N THR A 44 -13.70 -41.98 -12.93
CA THR A 44 -14.87 -41.69 -12.08
C THR A 44 -15.88 -40.85 -12.84
N ALA A 45 -17.14 -41.25 -12.69
CA ALA A 45 -18.29 -40.70 -13.39
C ALA A 45 -18.50 -39.21 -13.08
N ALA A 46 -18.83 -38.46 -14.14
CA ALA A 46 -19.15 -37.04 -14.08
C ALA A 46 -20.40 -36.80 -13.25
N ALA A 47 -20.22 -36.32 -12.03
CA ALA A 47 -21.28 -35.70 -11.24
C ALA A 47 -21.51 -34.30 -11.79
N THR A 48 -22.60 -34.13 -12.54
CA THR A 48 -23.13 -32.84 -12.98
C THR A 48 -23.44 -31.99 -11.75
N THR A 49 -22.51 -31.14 -11.35
CA THR A 49 -22.74 -30.12 -10.32
C THR A 49 -23.70 -29.09 -10.94
N PRO A 50 -24.83 -28.77 -10.29
CA PRO A 50 -25.72 -27.74 -10.80
C PRO A 50 -24.94 -26.42 -10.91
N LEU A 51 -24.99 -25.81 -12.09
CA LEU A 51 -24.58 -24.42 -12.29
C LEU A 51 -25.46 -23.57 -11.39
N ILE A 52 -24.98 -23.30 -10.17
CA ILE A 52 -25.58 -22.34 -9.26
C ILE A 52 -25.49 -21.00 -9.97
N ASP A 53 -26.66 -20.52 -10.39
CA ASP A 53 -26.82 -19.18 -10.92
C ASP A 53 -26.31 -18.22 -9.84
N GLN A 54 -25.23 -17.52 -10.17
CA GLN A 54 -24.40 -16.82 -9.21
C GLN A 54 -25.23 -15.73 -8.56
N HIS A 55 -25.68 -15.99 -7.32
CA HIS A 55 -26.24 -14.96 -6.47
C HIS A 55 -25.27 -13.79 -6.43
N SER A 56 -25.67 -12.69 -7.07
CA SER A 56 -25.06 -11.37 -6.93
C SER A 56 -25.36 -10.87 -5.52
N VAL A 57 -24.87 -11.56 -4.50
CA VAL A 57 -24.94 -11.10 -3.13
C VAL A 57 -24.03 -9.89 -3.05
N ASP A 58 -24.62 -8.72 -2.80
CA ASP A 58 -23.85 -7.50 -2.59
C ASP A 58 -22.93 -7.72 -1.39
N PRO A 59 -21.59 -7.71 -1.56
CA PRO A 59 -20.64 -7.98 -0.48
C PRO A 59 -20.75 -6.97 0.66
N ARG A 60 -21.49 -5.87 0.51
CA ARG A 60 -21.72 -4.88 1.57
C ARG A 60 -22.80 -5.30 2.57
N LYS A 61 -23.67 -6.24 2.21
CA LYS A 61 -24.80 -6.69 3.05
C LYS A 61 -24.49 -7.95 3.86
N VAL A 62 -23.32 -8.51 3.66
CA VAL A 62 -22.89 -9.82 4.17
C VAL A 62 -22.02 -9.61 5.41
N THR A 63 -22.15 -10.49 6.40
CA THR A 63 -21.34 -10.44 7.62
C THR A 63 -19.85 -10.66 7.30
N GLN A 64 -18.94 -10.27 8.21
CA GLN A 64 -17.51 -10.45 7.97
C GLN A 64 -17.10 -11.93 7.83
N ALA A 65 -17.75 -12.83 8.57
CA ALA A 65 -17.50 -14.27 8.49
C ALA A 65 -17.93 -14.84 7.13
N GLU A 66 -19.17 -14.56 6.71
CA GLU A 66 -19.70 -14.99 5.41
C GLU A 66 -18.88 -14.43 4.23
N ARG A 67 -18.32 -13.20 4.36
CA ARG A 67 -17.40 -12.65 3.37
C ARG A 67 -16.09 -13.42 3.29
N ALA A 68 -15.54 -13.84 4.44
CA ALA A 68 -14.32 -14.64 4.49
C ALA A 68 -14.54 -16.03 3.85
N ASP A 69 -15.68 -16.66 4.13
CA ASP A 69 -16.05 -17.93 3.51
C ASP A 69 -16.26 -17.78 1.99
N SER A 70 -16.98 -16.74 1.58
CA SER A 70 -17.19 -16.41 0.16
C SER A 70 -15.86 -16.13 -0.54
N PHE A 71 -14.93 -15.41 0.11
CA PHE A 71 -13.59 -15.19 -0.40
C PHE A 71 -12.86 -16.52 -0.61
N GLN A 72 -12.85 -17.40 0.40
CA GLN A 72 -12.13 -18.67 0.33
C GLN A 72 -12.67 -19.57 -0.79
N GLN A 73 -13.99 -19.65 -0.96
CA GLN A 73 -14.61 -20.41 -2.05
C GLN A 73 -14.22 -19.83 -3.41
N VAL A 74 -14.46 -18.53 -3.63
CA VAL A 74 -14.18 -17.88 -4.92
C VAL A 74 -12.67 -17.89 -5.23
N TYR A 75 -11.82 -17.78 -4.22
CA TYR A 75 -10.37 -17.91 -4.33
C TYR A 75 -9.97 -19.30 -4.82
N ALA A 76 -10.46 -20.36 -4.16
CA ALA A 76 -10.10 -21.73 -4.50
C ALA A 76 -10.54 -22.10 -5.92
N GLU A 77 -11.78 -21.73 -6.30
CA GLU A 77 -12.29 -21.89 -7.66
C GLU A 77 -11.41 -21.17 -8.68
N LEU A 78 -11.06 -19.91 -8.42
CA LEU A 78 -10.27 -19.11 -9.35
C LEU A 78 -8.84 -19.63 -9.48
N VAL A 79 -8.19 -20.04 -8.39
CA VAL A 79 -6.84 -20.62 -8.43
C VAL A 79 -6.85 -21.92 -9.22
N ALA A 80 -7.81 -22.82 -8.99
CA ALA A 80 -7.94 -24.06 -9.75
C ALA A 80 -8.17 -23.79 -11.26
N GLN A 81 -8.96 -22.76 -11.58
CA GLN A 81 -9.16 -22.34 -12.98
C GLN A 81 -7.86 -21.81 -13.62
N LEU A 82 -7.05 -21.05 -12.87
CA LEU A 82 -5.78 -20.50 -13.35
C LEU A 82 -4.71 -21.59 -13.56
N ASP A 83 -4.76 -22.68 -12.79
CA ASP A 83 -3.83 -23.83 -12.94
C ASP A 83 -4.09 -24.64 -14.22
N HIS A 84 -5.28 -24.53 -14.82
CA HIS A 84 -5.68 -25.22 -16.04
C HIS A 84 -6.09 -24.24 -17.14
N LEU A 85 -5.32 -23.16 -17.31
CA LEU A 85 -5.62 -22.09 -18.25
C LEU A 85 -5.42 -22.56 -19.70
N THR A 86 -6.52 -22.66 -20.43
CA THR A 86 -6.58 -22.89 -21.87
C THR A 86 -7.22 -21.67 -22.53
N GLN A 87 -7.18 -21.60 -23.87
CA GLN A 87 -7.84 -20.52 -24.60
C GLN A 87 -9.35 -20.45 -24.30
N HIS A 88 -9.99 -21.58 -24.02
CA HIS A 88 -11.43 -21.68 -23.76
C HIS A 88 -11.81 -21.55 -22.27
N THR A 89 -10.86 -21.79 -21.35
CA THR A 89 -11.10 -21.72 -19.89
C THR A 89 -10.65 -20.40 -19.27
N ARG A 90 -10.31 -19.40 -20.08
CA ARG A 90 -9.83 -18.10 -19.60
C ARG A 90 -10.89 -17.40 -18.73
N PRO A 91 -10.57 -17.04 -17.47
CA PRO A 91 -11.53 -16.37 -16.61
C PRO A 91 -11.89 -14.98 -17.17
N ARG A 92 -13.12 -14.55 -16.90
CA ARG A 92 -13.56 -13.18 -17.22
C ARG A 92 -12.71 -12.17 -16.46
N ARG A 93 -12.39 -11.03 -17.09
CA ARG A 93 -11.56 -9.96 -16.49
C ARG A 93 -12.07 -9.49 -15.12
N SER A 94 -13.39 -9.43 -14.95
CA SER A 94 -14.04 -9.03 -13.69
C SER A 94 -13.88 -10.03 -12.54
N ARG A 95 -13.49 -11.28 -12.81
CA ARG A 95 -13.45 -12.33 -11.77
C ARG A 95 -12.44 -11.99 -10.67
N LEU A 96 -11.24 -11.51 -11.03
CA LEU A 96 -10.24 -11.07 -10.06
C LEU A 96 -10.76 -9.91 -9.20
N ALA A 97 -11.35 -8.89 -9.82
CA ALA A 97 -11.91 -7.74 -9.10
C ALA A 97 -13.02 -8.16 -8.12
N ASN A 98 -13.86 -9.12 -8.52
CA ASN A 98 -14.90 -9.68 -7.67
C ASN A 98 -14.32 -10.46 -6.49
N THR A 99 -13.29 -11.29 -6.71
CA THR A 99 -12.58 -11.99 -5.61
C THR A 99 -11.99 -10.99 -4.61
N ILE A 100 -11.33 -9.93 -5.09
CA ILE A 100 -10.73 -8.89 -4.26
C ILE A 100 -11.79 -8.18 -3.40
N ASN A 101 -13.01 -8.01 -3.89
CA ASN A 101 -14.09 -7.35 -3.14
C ASN A 101 -14.52 -8.11 -1.87
N PHE A 102 -14.25 -9.42 -1.78
CA PHE A 102 -14.54 -10.22 -0.60
C PHE A 102 -13.43 -10.20 0.46
N VAL A 103 -12.29 -9.56 0.18
CA VAL A 103 -11.18 -9.47 1.14
C VAL A 103 -11.59 -8.57 2.31
N SER A 104 -11.82 -9.19 3.47
CA SER A 104 -12.23 -8.52 4.71
C SER A 104 -11.33 -8.79 5.91
N THR A 105 -10.36 -9.69 5.80
CA THR A 105 -9.42 -10.04 6.88
C THR A 105 -7.97 -10.01 6.40
N VAL A 106 -7.04 -9.98 7.35
CA VAL A 106 -5.61 -9.98 7.07
C VAL A 106 -5.20 -11.29 6.39
N GLU A 107 -5.76 -12.42 6.81
CA GLU A 107 -5.50 -13.76 6.27
C GLU A 107 -5.95 -13.85 4.81
N ALA A 108 -7.13 -13.31 4.48
CA ALA A 108 -7.59 -13.22 3.10
C ALA A 108 -6.64 -12.36 2.24
N ALA A 109 -6.22 -11.20 2.77
CA ALA A 109 -5.27 -10.33 2.09
C ALA A 109 -3.92 -11.01 1.84
N GLN A 110 -3.43 -11.85 2.76
CA GLN A 110 -2.16 -12.60 2.62
C GLN A 110 -2.15 -13.56 1.42
N ARG A 111 -3.32 -13.98 0.92
CA ARG A 111 -3.44 -14.87 -0.25
C ARG A 111 -3.38 -14.11 -1.59
N LEU A 112 -3.61 -12.79 -1.58
CA LEU A 112 -3.62 -11.97 -2.81
C LEU A 112 -2.31 -12.01 -3.60
N PRO A 113 -1.11 -11.99 -3.00
CA PRO A 113 0.15 -12.11 -3.76
C PRO A 113 0.23 -13.35 -4.63
N GLU A 114 -0.16 -14.52 -4.12
CA GLU A 114 -0.16 -15.77 -4.91
C GLU A 114 -1.15 -15.68 -6.08
N LEU A 115 -2.39 -15.25 -5.79
CA LEU A 115 -3.43 -15.12 -6.80
C LEU A 115 -3.05 -14.14 -7.91
N VAL A 116 -2.54 -12.96 -7.55
CA VAL A 116 -2.14 -11.93 -8.52
C VAL A 116 -0.95 -12.42 -9.35
N ALA A 117 0.02 -13.12 -8.75
CA ALA A 117 1.13 -13.71 -9.50
C ALA A 117 0.64 -14.75 -10.52
N LYS A 118 -0.26 -15.67 -10.12
CA LYS A 118 -0.87 -16.65 -11.03
C LYS A 118 -1.69 -15.99 -12.14
N TRP A 119 -2.44 -14.94 -11.82
CA TRP A 119 -3.20 -14.17 -12.81
C TRP A 119 -2.25 -13.55 -13.85
N ARG A 120 -1.12 -12.98 -13.41
CA ARG A 120 -0.13 -12.37 -14.29
C ARG A 120 0.66 -13.40 -15.11
N SER A 121 1.02 -14.56 -14.55
CA SER A 121 1.69 -15.63 -15.28
C SER A 121 0.82 -16.21 -16.40
N GLY A 122 -0.50 -16.26 -16.20
CA GLY A 122 -1.51 -16.56 -17.24
C GLY A 122 -1.70 -15.45 -18.29
N GLN A 123 -0.82 -14.44 -18.33
CA GLN A 123 -0.88 -13.29 -19.24
C GLN A 123 -2.22 -12.54 -19.20
N LEU A 124 -2.89 -12.56 -18.05
CA LEU A 124 -4.11 -11.81 -17.83
C LEU A 124 -3.76 -10.38 -17.43
N GLN A 125 -4.46 -9.42 -18.03
CA GLN A 125 -4.26 -8.00 -17.74
C GLN A 125 -4.95 -7.65 -16.42
N ILE A 126 -4.34 -6.75 -15.66
CA ILE A 126 -4.93 -6.14 -14.47
C ILE A 126 -5.10 -4.66 -14.81
N ASP A 127 -6.33 -4.17 -14.72
CA ASP A 127 -6.62 -2.76 -14.96
C ASP A 127 -6.30 -1.90 -13.72
N GLN A 128 -6.31 -0.58 -13.93
CA GLN A 128 -6.08 0.38 -12.86
C GLN A 128 -7.18 0.29 -11.79
N THR A 129 -8.43 0.06 -12.18
CA THR A 129 -9.56 -0.08 -11.25
C THR A 129 -9.38 -1.26 -10.31
N THR A 130 -8.99 -2.43 -10.81
CA THR A 130 -8.71 -3.62 -9.99
C THR A 130 -7.50 -3.39 -9.09
N THR A 131 -6.46 -2.71 -9.59
CA THR A 131 -5.31 -2.34 -8.76
C THR A 131 -5.70 -1.42 -7.60
N ASN A 132 -6.45 -0.37 -7.90
CA ASN A 132 -6.96 0.59 -6.93
C ASN A 132 -7.82 -0.12 -5.87
N ASN A 133 -8.75 -0.99 -6.30
CA ASN A 133 -9.56 -1.79 -5.39
C ASN A 133 -8.72 -2.76 -4.54
N LEU A 134 -7.66 -3.34 -5.09
CA LEU A 134 -6.74 -4.18 -4.34
C LEU A 134 -6.10 -3.39 -3.18
N VAL A 135 -5.57 -2.20 -3.47
CA VAL A 135 -4.95 -1.35 -2.44
C VAL A 135 -5.98 -0.94 -1.40
N TYR A 136 -7.18 -0.55 -1.83
CA TYR A 136 -8.31 -0.23 -0.95
C TYR A 136 -8.60 -1.35 0.05
N ARG A 137 -8.81 -2.58 -0.47
CA ARG A 137 -9.23 -3.73 0.34
C ARG A 137 -8.14 -4.19 1.28
N CYS A 138 -6.89 -4.20 0.85
CA CYS A 138 -5.75 -4.44 1.74
C CYS A 138 -5.68 -3.43 2.89
N CYS A 139 -5.89 -2.14 2.62
CA CYS A 139 -5.92 -1.10 3.66
C CYS A 139 -7.11 -1.29 4.61
N GLN A 140 -8.31 -1.55 4.07
CA GLN A 140 -9.53 -1.77 4.84
C GLN A 140 -9.46 -3.02 5.74
N ALA A 141 -8.81 -4.08 5.26
CA ALA A 141 -8.60 -5.32 6.02
C ALA A 141 -7.47 -5.22 7.06
N GLY A 142 -6.83 -4.05 7.23
CA GLY A 142 -5.71 -3.89 8.16
C GLY A 142 -4.40 -4.52 7.66
N ALA A 143 -4.27 -4.77 6.36
CA ALA A 143 -3.10 -5.40 5.73
C ALA A 143 -2.38 -4.46 4.71
N PRO A 144 -2.09 -3.19 5.03
CA PRO A 144 -1.42 -2.27 4.10
C PRO A 144 -0.02 -2.75 3.68
N LYS A 145 0.65 -3.54 4.52
CA LYS A 145 1.95 -4.18 4.24
C LYS A 145 1.88 -5.10 3.02
N ILE A 146 0.75 -5.78 2.80
CA ILE A 146 0.56 -6.64 1.63
C ILE A 146 0.38 -5.80 0.36
N ALA A 147 -0.39 -4.71 0.41
CA ALA A 147 -0.50 -3.78 -0.71
C ALA A 147 0.88 -3.20 -1.09
N LEU A 148 1.67 -2.78 -0.10
CA LEU A 148 3.01 -2.27 -0.33
C LEU A 148 3.95 -3.32 -0.97
N ARG A 149 3.89 -4.59 -0.55
CA ARG A 149 4.64 -5.68 -1.19
C ARG A 149 4.24 -5.84 -2.66
N LEU A 150 2.95 -5.87 -2.93
CA LEU A 150 2.39 -5.99 -4.27
C LEU A 150 2.79 -4.82 -5.18
N LEU A 151 2.88 -3.61 -4.64
CA LEU A 151 3.31 -2.42 -5.39
C LEU A 151 4.83 -2.35 -5.57
N SER A 152 5.62 -2.91 -4.64
CA SER A 152 7.09 -2.91 -4.73
C SER A 152 7.60 -3.81 -5.86
N ASP A 153 6.96 -4.96 -6.10
CA ASP A 153 7.37 -5.90 -7.15
C ASP A 153 6.54 -5.74 -8.43
N ARG A 154 6.97 -4.77 -9.25
CA ARG A 154 6.32 -4.43 -10.52
C ARG A 154 6.50 -5.50 -11.59
N ILE A 155 7.55 -6.30 -11.51
CA ILE A 155 7.85 -7.33 -12.51
C ILE A 155 6.86 -8.48 -12.33
N THR A 156 6.68 -8.95 -11.10
CA THR A 156 5.78 -10.05 -10.79
C THR A 156 4.31 -9.64 -10.90
N TYR A 157 3.92 -8.52 -10.28
CA TYR A 157 2.50 -8.20 -10.13
C TYR A 157 1.95 -7.24 -11.20
N GLY A 158 2.81 -6.43 -11.82
CA GLY A 158 2.41 -5.54 -12.93
C GLY A 158 1.26 -4.57 -12.62
N LEU A 159 1.10 -4.19 -11.35
CA LEU A 159 0.03 -3.31 -10.89
C LEU A 159 0.20 -1.87 -11.42
N ARG A 160 -0.90 -1.12 -11.48
CA ARG A 160 -0.92 0.30 -11.91
C ARG A 160 -1.85 1.14 -11.03
N PRO A 161 -1.47 1.45 -9.77
CA PRO A 161 -2.28 2.26 -8.88
C PRO A 161 -2.33 3.72 -9.36
N SER A 162 -3.39 4.42 -8.98
CA SER A 162 -3.47 5.88 -9.11
C SER A 162 -2.88 6.58 -7.88
N LEU A 163 -2.64 7.89 -8.00
CA LEU A 163 -2.07 8.74 -6.95
C LEU A 163 -2.89 8.68 -5.65
N GLU A 164 -4.21 8.73 -5.74
CA GLU A 164 -5.12 8.67 -4.58
C GLU A 164 -4.90 7.41 -3.72
N TYR A 165 -4.58 6.27 -4.35
CA TYR A 165 -4.37 5.02 -3.63
C TYR A 165 -2.98 4.91 -3.02
N PHE A 166 -1.99 5.62 -3.57
CA PHE A 166 -0.73 5.85 -2.88
C PHE A 166 -0.96 6.71 -1.62
N HIS A 167 -1.72 7.81 -1.72
CA HIS A 167 -2.07 8.63 -0.55
C HIS A 167 -2.80 7.82 0.52
N ARG A 168 -3.77 6.98 0.13
CA ARG A 168 -4.46 6.07 1.05
C ARG A 168 -3.49 5.15 1.79
N LEU A 169 -2.58 4.51 1.04
CA LEU A 169 -1.59 3.61 1.63
C LEU A 169 -0.63 4.36 2.59
N MET A 170 -0.21 5.57 2.21
CA MET A 170 0.59 6.44 3.07
C MET A 170 -0.14 6.79 4.37
N ARG A 171 -1.42 7.19 4.30
CA ARG A 171 -2.25 7.47 5.48
C ARG A 171 -2.38 6.26 6.41
N CYS A 172 -2.57 5.06 5.87
CA CYS A 172 -2.64 3.84 6.69
C CYS A 172 -1.34 3.62 7.48
N PHE A 173 -0.18 3.81 6.87
CA PHE A 173 1.09 3.72 7.58
C PHE A 173 1.33 4.89 8.54
N GLY A 174 0.90 6.11 8.19
CA GLY A 174 0.94 7.26 9.09
C GLY A 174 0.08 7.06 10.34
N GLN A 175 -1.12 6.51 10.19
CA GLN A 175 -2.00 6.12 11.29
C GLN A 175 -1.36 5.00 12.14
N GLU A 176 -0.80 3.94 11.53
CA GLU A 176 -0.04 2.90 12.24
C GLU A 176 1.10 3.52 13.07
N ALA A 177 1.82 4.51 12.52
CA ALA A 177 2.88 5.21 13.24
C ALA A 177 2.35 6.01 14.44
N MET A 178 1.26 6.75 14.27
CA MET A 178 0.63 7.52 15.35
C MET A 178 0.13 6.63 16.49
N THR A 179 -0.50 5.49 16.17
CA THR A 179 -0.96 4.52 17.15
C THR A 179 0.17 4.01 18.05
N HIS A 180 1.38 3.83 17.51
CA HIS A 180 2.54 3.31 18.25
C HIS A 180 3.48 4.39 18.80
N GLY A 181 3.37 5.64 18.33
CA GLY A 181 4.34 6.71 18.57
C GLY A 181 3.89 7.82 19.52
N ILE A 182 2.61 7.90 19.86
CA ILE A 182 2.06 8.90 20.80
C ILE A 182 2.10 8.32 22.22
N LYS A 183 2.94 8.92 23.08
CA LYS A 183 3.20 8.44 24.45
C LYS A 183 1.99 8.44 25.37
N ASP A 184 0.99 9.28 25.08
CA ASP A 184 -0.10 9.57 26.02
C ASP A 184 -1.30 8.62 25.88
N GLN A 185 -1.36 7.77 24.85
CA GLN A 185 -2.56 6.99 24.53
C GLN A 185 -2.37 5.48 24.51
N ASN A 186 -1.17 4.98 24.20
CA ASN A 186 -0.89 3.55 24.05
C ASN A 186 0.48 3.17 24.63
N GLU A 187 0.74 1.87 24.81
CA GLU A 187 2.08 1.36 25.05
C GLU A 187 3.02 1.85 23.94
N TYR A 188 3.94 2.75 24.29
CA TYR A 188 4.87 3.35 23.33
C TYR A 188 5.77 2.27 22.73
N GLN A 189 5.62 2.03 21.42
CA GLN A 189 6.38 1.02 20.68
C GLN A 189 7.26 1.69 19.61
N PRO A 190 8.44 2.22 19.99
CA PRO A 190 9.29 3.04 19.12
C PRO A 190 9.69 2.31 17.83
N PHE A 191 9.95 1.01 17.93
CA PHE A 191 10.33 0.20 16.78
C PHE A 191 9.22 0.03 15.75
N GLN A 192 7.96 -0.13 16.20
CA GLN A 192 6.81 -0.24 15.29
C GLN A 192 6.49 1.12 14.67
N CYS A 193 6.53 2.18 15.47
CA CYS A 193 6.41 3.56 15.00
C CYS A 193 7.43 3.85 13.87
N PHE A 194 8.72 3.58 14.12
CA PHE A 194 9.76 3.78 13.12
C PHE A 194 9.52 2.97 11.84
N LYS A 195 9.15 1.69 11.96
CA LYS A 195 8.83 0.84 10.79
C LYS A 195 7.63 1.37 9.99
N ALA A 196 6.61 1.89 10.66
CA ALA A 196 5.44 2.45 10.00
C ALA A 196 5.80 3.75 9.25
N VAL A 197 6.54 4.66 9.88
CA VAL A 197 7.09 5.85 9.22
C VAL A 197 7.94 5.46 8.02
N ASP A 198 8.81 4.46 8.15
CA ASP A 198 9.67 4.04 7.04
C ASP A 198 8.88 3.48 5.85
N ARG A 199 7.82 2.70 6.10
CA ARG A 199 6.92 2.22 5.06
C ARG A 199 6.14 3.36 4.39
N MET A 200 5.77 4.40 5.13
CA MET A 200 5.14 5.59 4.56
C MET A 200 6.09 6.30 3.58
N PHE A 201 7.35 6.53 3.97
CA PHE A 201 8.37 7.13 3.09
C PHE A 201 8.77 6.23 1.93
N LEU A 202 8.79 4.93 2.13
CA LEU A 202 8.97 3.96 1.04
C LEU A 202 7.82 4.05 0.03
N THR A 203 6.59 4.17 0.50
CA THR A 203 5.40 4.35 -0.35
C THR A 203 5.50 5.64 -1.17
N PHE A 204 5.97 6.73 -0.55
CA PHE A 204 6.31 7.97 -1.26
C PHE A 204 7.39 7.77 -2.33
N GLY A 205 8.49 7.10 -1.99
CA GLY A 205 9.57 6.81 -2.95
C GLY A 205 9.12 5.94 -4.12
N LEU A 206 8.20 5.00 -3.90
CA LEU A 206 7.62 4.18 -4.96
C LEU A 206 6.82 5.00 -5.97
N MET A 207 6.23 6.13 -5.60
CA MET A 207 5.45 6.97 -6.53
C MET A 207 6.27 7.37 -7.78
N GLU A 208 7.55 7.69 -7.60
CA GLU A 208 8.45 8.01 -8.71
C GLU A 208 8.67 6.81 -9.64
N CYS A 209 8.79 5.60 -9.08
CA CYS A 209 8.90 4.38 -9.89
C CYS A 209 7.66 4.18 -10.79
N TYR A 210 6.49 4.66 -10.36
CA TYR A 210 5.25 4.63 -11.12
C TYR A 210 5.03 5.86 -12.02
N GLY A 211 5.99 6.79 -12.07
CA GLY A 211 5.86 8.04 -12.83
C GLY A 211 4.82 9.00 -12.28
N LEU A 212 4.43 8.84 -11.01
CA LEU A 212 3.48 9.70 -10.33
C LEU A 212 4.22 10.89 -9.71
N LYS A 213 3.68 12.10 -9.91
CA LYS A 213 4.23 13.31 -9.33
C LYS A 213 3.59 13.57 -7.96
N PRO A 214 4.37 13.80 -6.90
CA PRO A 214 3.86 14.31 -5.63
C PRO A 214 3.09 15.62 -5.82
N ASN A 215 2.04 15.82 -5.02
CA ASN A 215 1.24 17.03 -4.95
C ASN A 215 1.14 17.53 -3.50
N THR A 216 0.34 18.58 -3.27
CA THR A 216 0.07 19.13 -1.93
C THR A 216 -0.33 18.06 -0.92
N GLU A 217 -1.29 17.20 -1.29
CA GLU A 217 -1.76 16.11 -0.43
C GLU A 217 -0.65 15.11 -0.08
N THR A 218 0.27 14.81 -1.00
CA THR A 218 1.41 13.92 -0.73
C THR A 218 2.28 14.43 0.41
N PHE A 219 2.67 15.71 0.36
CA PHE A 219 3.54 16.29 1.39
C PHE A 219 2.80 16.56 2.69
N SER A 220 1.53 16.98 2.61
CA SER A 220 0.67 17.13 3.78
C SER A 220 0.59 15.84 4.59
N ILE A 221 0.33 14.69 3.96
CA ILE A 221 0.29 13.39 4.65
C ILE A 221 1.60 13.08 5.37
N LEU A 222 2.76 13.32 4.72
CA LEU A 222 4.06 13.07 5.33
C LEU A 222 4.28 13.93 6.57
N VAL A 223 3.93 15.22 6.51
CA VAL A 223 4.13 16.17 7.60
C VAL A 223 3.13 15.93 8.72
N GLU A 224 1.84 15.82 8.41
CA GLU A 224 0.74 15.65 9.36
C GLU A 224 0.88 14.37 10.20
N HIS A 225 1.42 13.29 9.63
CA HIS A 225 1.62 12.04 10.38
C HIS A 225 2.98 11.92 11.08
N CYS A 226 4.02 12.63 10.64
CA CYS A 226 5.33 12.57 11.27
C CYS A 226 5.56 13.66 12.32
N ALA A 227 5.05 14.87 12.12
CA ALA A 227 5.26 15.99 13.04
C ALA A 227 4.71 15.73 14.45
N PRO A 228 3.52 15.10 14.63
CA PRO A 228 3.00 14.79 15.96
C PRO A 228 3.84 13.79 16.78
N LEU A 229 4.69 12.98 16.14
CA LEU A 229 5.43 11.91 16.81
C LEU A 229 6.51 12.47 17.73
N SER A 230 6.79 11.81 18.85
CA SER A 230 7.79 12.29 19.83
C SER A 230 9.25 12.03 19.44
N ASP A 231 9.48 11.27 18.37
CA ASP A 231 10.81 10.87 17.92
C ASP A 231 11.48 11.98 17.09
N LYS A 232 12.76 12.24 17.37
CA LYS A 232 13.56 13.26 16.67
C LYS A 232 13.73 12.94 15.19
N GLU A 233 13.85 11.67 14.82
CA GLU A 233 14.03 11.26 13.42
C GLU A 233 12.75 11.52 12.60
N SER A 234 11.58 11.24 13.16
CA SER A 234 10.28 11.52 12.57
C SER A 234 10.07 13.02 12.34
N PHE A 235 10.37 13.85 13.35
CA PHE A 235 10.35 15.31 13.21
C PHE A 235 11.34 15.82 12.16
N ARG A 236 12.56 15.25 12.12
CA ARG A 236 13.55 15.58 11.09
C ARG A 236 13.01 15.27 9.69
N ARG A 237 12.40 14.10 9.47
CA ARG A 237 11.79 13.71 8.18
C ARG A 237 10.63 14.63 7.80
N ALA A 238 9.76 14.99 8.74
CA ALA A 238 8.69 15.96 8.53
C ALA A 238 9.24 17.33 8.10
N SER A 239 10.27 17.83 8.80
CA SER A 239 10.92 19.11 8.49
C SER A 239 11.52 19.13 7.09
N VAL A 240 12.19 18.03 6.68
CA VAL A 240 12.75 17.91 5.33
C VAL A 240 11.64 17.87 4.28
N ALA A 241 10.58 17.08 4.51
CA ALA A 241 9.46 16.98 3.58
C ALA A 241 8.77 18.33 3.38
N ALA A 242 8.58 19.09 4.46
CA ALA A 242 8.04 20.45 4.40
C ALA A 242 8.98 21.40 3.65
N ALA A 243 10.28 21.37 3.92
CA ALA A 243 11.25 22.20 3.20
C ALA A 243 11.25 21.92 1.69
N GLU A 244 11.14 20.65 1.28
CA GLU A 244 11.02 20.28 -0.13
C GLU A 244 9.71 20.77 -0.75
N ALA A 245 8.59 20.66 -0.02
CA ALA A 245 7.29 21.11 -0.48
C ALA A 245 7.21 22.64 -0.63
N MET A 246 7.88 23.40 0.24
CA MET A 246 7.97 24.86 0.19
C MET A 246 8.94 25.37 -0.88
N ALA A 247 9.92 24.55 -1.29
CA ALA A 247 10.84 24.91 -2.37
C ALA A 247 10.18 24.87 -3.77
N VAL A 248 8.94 24.36 -3.86
CA VAL A 248 8.13 24.39 -5.08
C VAL A 248 7.22 25.62 -5.05
N SER A 249 7.05 26.29 -6.19
CA SER A 249 6.13 27.41 -6.35
C SER A 249 4.94 26.96 -7.21
N PRO A 250 3.69 27.02 -6.72
CA PRO A 250 3.29 27.40 -5.35
C PRO A 250 3.68 26.34 -4.29
N PRO A 251 3.77 26.72 -3.00
CA PRO A 251 4.04 25.79 -1.91
C PRO A 251 3.04 24.63 -1.89
N MET A 252 3.55 23.40 -1.77
CA MET A 252 2.75 22.18 -1.80
C MET A 252 2.44 21.67 -0.38
N LEU A 253 1.93 22.52 0.52
CA LEU A 253 1.49 22.12 1.86
C LEU A 253 0.10 22.64 2.19
N SER A 254 -0.69 21.82 2.89
CA SER A 254 -1.94 22.24 3.53
C SER A 254 -1.66 23.14 4.73
N LEU A 255 -2.62 23.99 5.09
CA LEU A 255 -2.59 24.78 6.33
C LEU A 255 -2.43 23.86 7.56
N GLN A 256 -3.18 22.76 7.59
CA GLN A 256 -3.12 21.76 8.66
C GLN A 256 -1.71 21.17 8.84
N ALA A 257 -1.00 20.89 7.74
CA ALA A 257 0.38 20.41 7.79
C ALA A 257 1.35 21.47 8.36
N LEU A 258 1.15 22.75 8.01
CA LEU A 258 1.94 23.85 8.56
C LEU A 258 1.72 24.01 10.07
N GLU A 259 0.47 23.94 10.52
CA GLU A 259 0.10 23.99 11.94
C GLU A 259 0.71 22.82 12.72
N ALA A 260 0.58 21.58 12.21
CA ALA A 260 1.16 20.40 12.83
C ALA A 260 2.70 20.52 12.96
N LEU A 261 3.37 21.06 11.94
CA LEU A 261 4.82 21.28 11.98
C LEU A 261 5.23 22.40 12.93
N ARG A 262 4.42 23.44 13.05
CA ARG A 262 4.61 24.55 14.00
C ARG A 262 4.55 24.04 15.43
N GLU A 263 3.50 23.31 15.79
CA GLU A 263 3.35 22.71 17.12
C GLU A 263 4.47 21.71 17.44
N ALA A 264 4.91 20.93 16.46
CA ALA A 264 6.07 20.06 16.62
C ALA A 264 7.37 20.86 16.85
N SER A 265 7.54 21.98 16.16
CA SER A 265 8.71 22.85 16.34
C SER A 265 8.79 23.43 17.75
N ASP A 266 7.64 23.82 18.34
CA ASP A 266 7.58 24.22 19.76
C ASP A 266 8.02 23.08 20.69
N ARG A 267 7.47 21.87 20.50
CA ARG A 267 7.82 20.68 21.31
C ARG A 267 9.29 20.28 21.21
N HIS A 268 9.91 20.49 20.04
CA HIS A 268 11.33 20.19 19.81
C HIS A 268 12.28 21.37 20.10
N GLY A 269 11.77 22.53 20.53
CA GLY A 269 12.58 23.70 20.87
C GLY A 269 13.17 24.45 19.67
N GLU A 270 12.57 24.33 18.49
CA GLU A 270 13.06 24.87 17.22
C GLU A 270 12.45 26.24 16.90
N VAL A 271 12.79 27.24 17.72
CA VAL A 271 12.19 28.59 17.71
C VAL A 271 12.30 29.28 16.34
N SER A 272 13.44 29.15 15.66
CA SER A 272 13.65 29.77 14.34
C SER A 272 12.71 29.22 13.27
N LYS A 273 12.47 27.89 13.28
CA LYS A 273 11.53 27.24 12.35
C LYS A 273 10.10 27.66 12.64
N ARG A 274 9.72 27.71 13.91
CA ARG A 274 8.38 28.15 14.33
C ARG A 274 8.07 29.57 13.86
N ASN A 275 8.97 30.53 14.12
CA ASN A 275 8.75 31.92 13.71
C ASN A 275 8.64 32.07 12.18
N TYR A 276 9.31 31.20 11.41
CA TYR A 276 9.15 31.15 9.96
C TYR A 276 7.78 30.58 9.55
N LEU A 277 7.34 29.49 10.20
CA LEU A 277 6.02 28.89 9.96
C LEU A 277 4.86 29.83 10.33
N ASP A 278 4.99 30.61 11.41
CA ASP A 278 4.00 31.62 11.80
C ASP A 278 3.74 32.64 10.67
N LYS A 279 4.81 33.12 10.03
CA LYS A 279 4.71 34.04 8.90
C LYS A 279 4.02 33.40 7.70
N LEU A 280 4.39 32.17 7.36
CA LEU A 280 3.79 31.45 6.24
C LEU A 280 2.30 31.16 6.47
N ILE A 281 1.92 30.80 7.71
CA ILE A 281 0.53 30.58 8.09
C ILE A 281 -0.26 31.90 7.94
N GLN A 282 0.28 33.01 8.44
CA GLN A 282 -0.34 34.32 8.30
C GLN A 282 -0.51 34.74 6.82
N GLU A 283 0.51 34.53 5.98
CA GLU A 283 0.46 34.78 4.55
C GLU A 283 -0.60 33.90 3.86
N ALA A 284 -0.63 32.61 4.14
CA ALA A 284 -1.60 31.67 3.56
C ALA A 284 -3.04 32.00 3.99
N SER A 285 -3.27 32.36 5.25
CA SER A 285 -4.58 32.78 5.75
C SER A 285 -5.07 34.09 5.15
N SER A 286 -4.18 34.97 4.71
CA SER A 286 -4.57 36.25 4.07
C SER A 286 -5.04 36.10 2.61
N GLN A 287 -4.78 34.96 1.98
CA GLN A 287 -5.12 34.69 0.58
C GLN A 287 -6.46 33.95 0.40
N LEU A 288 -7.06 33.48 1.51
CA LEU A 288 -8.36 32.82 1.56
C LEU A 288 -9.48 33.85 1.80
#